data_AF-A0A941NSU8-F1
#
_entry.id   AF-A0A941NSU8-F1
#
_cell.length_a   1.000
_cell.length_b   1.000
_cell.length_c   1.000
_cell.angle_alpha   90.00
_cell.angle_beta   90.00
_cell.angle_gamma   90.00
#
_symmetry.space_group_name_H-M   'P 1'
#
loop_
_entity.id
_entity.type
_entity.pdbx_description
1 polymer ?
#
loop_
_entity_poly.entity_id
_entity_poly.type
_entity_poly.pdbx_seq_one_letter_code
_entity_poly.pdbx_strand_id
1 'polypeptide(L)'
;MRYSMVNGERIEAQPGLSGQCPSCGSLTIAKCGELKVRHWAHKGNRKCDPWWENETEWHRTWKNCFPMDWQEIIHQDKNGERHIADVKTAQGWVLEFQHSFLKPEERRARNAFYEKLIWVVNGVRRMRDKTQFFKLLHEMNPISTNPHIRKVYLDECALLKEWSGIHCPVFIDFEEDDLWCLMPTNQNMWGYVVAFPRHEFIAFHNKGADQVQNFDDCLNKLNSFLNLILKQRLIQQERSALQASSFRRNFLRKQSFRL
;
A
#
# COMPACT_ATOMS: atom_id res chain seq x y z
N MET A 1 13.75 -6.66 15.25
CA MET A 1 13.84 -5.19 15.15
C MET A 1 15.20 -4.86 14.60
N ARG A 2 15.33 -3.76 13.87
CA ARG A 2 16.61 -3.25 13.40
C ARG A 2 17.33 -2.51 14.52
N TYR A 3 16.60 -1.81 15.38
CA TYR A 3 17.18 -0.97 16.43
C TYR A 3 16.85 -1.44 17.86
N SER A 4 17.76 -1.14 18.78
CA SER A 4 17.57 -1.29 20.23
C SER A 4 18.30 -0.18 20.97
N MET A 5 17.89 0.09 22.21
CA MET A 5 18.53 1.09 23.06
C MET A 5 19.76 0.51 23.76
N VAL A 6 20.94 1.06 23.48
CA VAL A 6 22.21 0.69 24.13
C VAL A 6 22.80 1.98 24.68
N ASN A 7 23.01 2.05 26.01
CA ASN A 7 23.51 3.25 26.69
C ASN A 7 22.71 4.54 26.38
N GLY A 8 21.40 4.43 26.17
CA GLY A 8 20.54 5.57 25.84
C GLY A 8 20.53 5.95 24.35
N GLU A 9 21.33 5.29 23.53
CA GLU A 9 21.40 5.51 22.09
C GLU A 9 20.69 4.41 21.32
N ARG A 10 20.11 4.77 20.16
CA ARG A 10 19.41 3.83 19.29
C ARG A 10 20.40 3.22 18.30
N ILE A 11 20.76 1.95 18.51
CA ILE A 11 21.84 1.29 17.76
C ILE A 11 21.32 0.08 16.97
N GLU A 12 21.87 -0.13 15.78
CA GLU A 12 21.68 -1.36 15.00
C GLU A 12 22.31 -2.59 15.65
N ALA A 13 21.83 -3.77 15.29
CA ALA A 13 22.39 -5.02 15.83
C ALA A 13 23.84 -5.22 15.38
N GLN A 14 24.76 -5.25 16.36
CA GLN A 14 26.17 -5.60 16.18
C GLN A 14 26.53 -6.83 17.03
N PRO A 15 27.50 -7.66 16.61
CA PRO A 15 27.87 -8.87 17.34
C PRO A 15 28.18 -8.61 18.82
N GLY A 16 27.65 -9.46 19.70
CA GLY A 16 27.93 -9.41 21.13
C GLY A 16 27.14 -8.35 21.93
N LEU A 17 26.35 -7.48 21.28
CA LEU A 17 25.61 -6.46 21.99
C LEU A 17 24.31 -6.98 22.66
N SER A 18 23.97 -6.33 23.77
CA SER A 18 22.66 -6.42 24.42
C SER A 18 22.11 -5.01 24.63
N GLY A 19 20.80 -4.85 24.53
CA GLY A 19 20.14 -3.55 24.61
C GLY A 19 18.70 -3.68 25.11
N GLN A 20 17.98 -2.58 25.25
CA GLN A 20 16.60 -2.55 25.67
C GLN A 20 15.67 -2.29 24.48
N CYS A 21 14.63 -3.11 24.34
CA CYS A 21 13.58 -2.91 23.36
C CYS A 21 12.99 -1.49 23.52
N PRO A 22 13.03 -0.65 22.48
CA PRO A 22 12.49 0.71 22.55
C PRO A 22 11.01 0.77 22.95
N SER A 23 10.22 -0.27 22.60
CA SER A 23 8.77 -0.29 22.86
C SER A 23 8.40 -0.70 24.29
N CYS A 24 9.03 -1.76 24.82
CA CYS A 24 8.65 -2.36 26.10
C CYS A 24 9.76 -2.33 27.18
N GLY A 25 10.95 -1.80 26.88
CA GLY A 25 12.09 -1.75 27.79
C GLY A 25 12.74 -3.10 28.12
N SER A 26 12.17 -4.22 27.65
CA SER A 26 12.71 -5.55 27.92
C SER A 26 14.04 -5.78 27.22
N LEU A 27 14.89 -6.63 27.82
CA LEU A 27 16.19 -6.99 27.27
C LEU A 27 16.08 -7.65 25.89
N THR A 28 16.94 -7.20 24.98
CA THR A 28 17.14 -7.71 23.63
C THR A 28 18.60 -8.08 23.41
N ILE A 29 18.84 -9.04 22.52
CA ILE A 29 20.16 -9.54 22.14
C ILE A 29 20.32 -9.37 20.64
N ALA A 30 21.48 -8.87 20.21
CA ALA A 30 21.82 -8.76 18.80
C ALA A 30 22.02 -10.16 18.19
N LYS A 31 21.31 -10.42 17.09
CA LYS A 31 21.43 -11.63 16.27
C LYS A 31 22.12 -11.25 14.96
N CYS A 32 23.38 -11.65 14.85
CA CYS A 32 24.26 -11.26 13.74
C CYS A 32 24.86 -12.47 13.01
N GLY A 33 24.06 -13.51 12.80
CA GLY A 33 24.47 -14.67 11.98
C GLY A 33 24.44 -14.36 10.48
N GLU A 34 24.96 -15.28 9.67
CA GLU A 34 25.08 -15.09 8.22
C GLU A 34 23.78 -15.34 7.44
N LEU A 35 22.89 -16.17 7.99
CA LEU A 35 21.66 -16.59 7.29
C LEU A 35 20.53 -15.57 7.32
N LYS A 36 20.50 -14.70 8.34
CA LYS A 36 19.42 -13.73 8.53
C LYS A 36 20.01 -12.34 8.64
N VAL A 37 19.28 -11.38 8.10
CA VAL A 37 19.59 -9.96 8.25
C VAL A 37 19.79 -9.64 9.74
N ARG A 38 20.85 -8.89 10.06
CA ARG A 38 21.19 -8.55 11.45
C ARG A 38 20.02 -7.86 12.14
N HIS A 39 19.59 -8.37 13.28
CA HIS A 39 18.41 -7.86 14.00
C HIS A 39 18.54 -8.05 15.50
N TRP A 40 17.82 -7.24 16.26
CA TRP A 40 17.57 -7.44 17.67
C TRP A 40 16.39 -8.39 17.88
N ALA A 41 16.55 -9.28 18.84
CA ALA A 41 15.51 -10.19 19.31
C ALA A 41 15.38 -10.10 20.83
N HIS A 42 14.17 -10.20 21.37
CA HIS A 42 13.97 -10.29 22.82
C HIS A 42 14.71 -11.49 23.41
N LYS A 43 15.26 -11.33 24.62
CA LYS A 43 15.78 -12.46 25.38
C LYS A 43 14.61 -13.32 25.87
N GLY A 44 14.56 -14.57 25.42
CA GLY A 44 13.45 -15.49 25.68
C GLY A 44 12.28 -15.33 24.69
N ASN A 45 11.19 -16.08 24.90
CA ASN A 45 10.02 -16.03 24.03
C ASN A 45 9.08 -14.88 24.42
N ARG A 46 9.48 -13.65 24.10
CA ARG A 46 8.65 -12.44 24.30
C ARG A 46 8.33 -11.81 22.95
N LYS A 47 7.04 -11.58 22.71
CA LYS A 47 6.53 -10.75 21.61
C LYS A 47 5.84 -9.55 22.22
N CYS A 48 6.51 -8.41 22.23
CA CYS A 48 5.93 -7.17 22.78
C CYS A 48 5.06 -6.42 21.77
N ASP A 49 5.16 -6.76 20.48
CA ASP A 49 4.29 -6.27 19.43
C ASP A 49 3.68 -7.49 18.71
N PRO A 50 2.35 -7.65 18.71
CA PRO A 50 1.70 -8.76 18.01
C PRO A 50 1.83 -8.64 16.49
N TRP A 51 2.10 -7.45 15.95
CA TRP A 51 2.28 -7.17 14.52
C TRP A 51 3.70 -7.38 14.01
N TRP A 52 4.57 -7.90 14.88
CA TRP A 52 5.97 -8.15 14.56
C TRP A 52 6.14 -9.14 13.40
N GLU A 53 6.79 -8.69 12.32
CA GLU A 53 7.26 -9.53 11.22
C GLU A 53 8.80 -9.70 11.25
N ASN A 54 9.31 -10.81 10.70
CA ASN A 54 10.73 -10.94 10.44
C ASN A 54 11.19 -9.97 9.35
N GLU A 55 12.27 -9.25 9.63
CA GLU A 55 12.89 -8.34 8.67
C GLU A 55 13.57 -9.12 7.52
N THR A 56 13.23 -8.79 6.27
CA THR A 56 13.89 -9.29 5.06
C THR A 56 14.81 -8.21 4.46
N GLU A 57 15.65 -8.58 3.49
CA GLU A 57 16.48 -7.59 2.78
C GLU A 57 15.62 -6.59 1.99
N TRP A 58 14.49 -7.05 1.43
CA TRP A 58 13.52 -6.18 0.76
C TRP A 58 12.92 -5.16 1.73
N HIS A 59 12.51 -5.57 2.95
CA HIS A 59 12.06 -4.65 3.99
C HIS A 59 13.15 -3.63 4.36
N ARG A 60 14.39 -4.10 4.56
CA ARG A 60 15.50 -3.23 4.94
C ARG A 60 15.83 -2.20 3.87
N THR A 61 15.84 -2.63 2.61
CA THR A 61 16.07 -1.75 1.46
C THR A 61 15.01 -0.65 1.38
N TRP A 62 13.74 -0.98 1.60
CA TRP A 62 12.66 0.00 1.65
C TRP A 62 12.80 0.98 2.81
N LYS A 63 13.08 0.50 4.03
CA LYS A 63 13.32 1.37 5.20
C LYS A 63 14.51 2.31 4.98
N ASN A 64 15.57 1.82 4.33
CA ASN A 64 16.77 2.60 4.01
C ASN A 64 16.53 3.79 3.07
N CYS A 65 15.38 3.86 2.39
CA CYS A 65 14.99 5.03 1.61
C CYS A 65 14.55 6.23 2.48
N PHE A 66 14.50 6.08 3.81
CA PHE A 66 14.00 7.08 4.75
C PHE A 66 14.99 7.34 5.91
N PRO A 67 14.98 8.54 6.52
CA PRO A 67 15.83 8.88 7.65
C PRO A 67 15.73 7.86 8.79
N MET A 68 16.86 7.57 9.45
CA MET A 68 16.90 6.58 10.53
C MET A 68 15.90 6.90 11.64
N ASP A 69 15.77 8.18 12.00
CA ASP A 69 14.86 8.66 13.05
C ASP A 69 13.37 8.58 12.67
N TRP A 70 13.06 8.15 11.45
CA TRP A 70 11.68 7.91 10.99
C TRP A 70 11.34 6.43 10.90
N GLN A 71 12.34 5.54 11.00
CA GLN A 71 12.14 4.09 10.93
C GLN A 71 11.75 3.52 12.31
N GLU A 72 11.04 2.39 12.35
CA GLU A 72 10.63 1.65 13.56
C GLU A 72 10.08 2.56 14.68
N ILE A 73 9.11 3.40 14.35
CA ILE A 73 8.54 4.41 15.26
C ILE A 73 7.40 3.81 16.06
N ILE A 74 7.49 3.93 17.38
CA ILE A 74 6.45 3.47 18.29
C ILE A 74 5.26 4.40 18.18
N HIS A 75 4.12 3.83 17.82
CA HIS A 75 2.83 4.47 17.84
C HIS A 75 2.01 3.90 19.00
N GLN A 76 1.36 4.78 19.76
CA GLN A 76 0.50 4.40 20.86
C GLN A 76 -0.89 4.97 20.63
N ASP A 77 -1.93 4.14 20.70
CA ASP A 77 -3.31 4.62 20.60
C ASP A 77 -3.81 5.19 21.94
N LYS A 78 -5.05 5.70 21.92
CA LYS A 78 -5.76 6.22 23.09
C LYS A 78 -6.00 5.17 24.20
N ASN A 79 -6.00 3.89 23.86
CA ASN A 79 -6.21 2.79 24.82
C ASN A 79 -4.89 2.30 25.43
N GLY A 80 -3.76 2.81 24.94
CA GLY A 80 -2.42 2.43 25.38
C GLY A 80 -1.82 1.24 24.63
N GLU A 81 -2.48 0.75 23.58
CA GLU A 81 -1.92 -0.27 22.68
C GLU A 81 -0.75 0.33 21.89
N ARG A 82 0.36 -0.40 21.83
CA ARG A 82 1.60 0.05 21.20
C ARG A 82 1.97 -0.84 20.03
N HIS A 83 2.24 -0.23 18.90
CA HIS A 83 2.78 -0.89 17.71
C HIS A 83 3.97 -0.13 17.15
N ILE A 84 4.85 -0.85 16.46
CA ILE A 84 6.04 -0.28 15.85
C ILE A 84 5.79 -0.14 14.35
N ALA A 85 5.62 1.09 13.89
CA ALA A 85 5.49 1.40 12.46
C ALA A 85 6.83 1.26 11.75
N ASP A 86 6.84 0.68 10.54
CA ASP A 86 8.08 0.52 9.78
C ASP A 86 8.74 1.87 9.46
N VAL A 87 7.95 2.84 8.96
CA VAL A 87 8.34 4.24 8.76
C VAL A 87 7.18 5.17 9.12
N LYS A 88 7.48 6.27 9.83
CA LYS A 88 6.55 7.39 10.02
C LYS A 88 7.17 8.68 9.47
N THR A 89 6.58 9.21 8.40
CA THR A 89 7.07 10.40 7.70
C THR A 89 6.76 11.69 8.46
N ALA A 90 7.48 12.77 8.14
CA ALA A 90 7.18 14.11 8.69
C ALA A 90 5.76 14.62 8.35
N GLN A 91 5.15 14.12 7.27
CA GLN A 91 3.77 14.45 6.87
C GLN A 91 2.71 13.65 7.64
N GLY A 92 3.12 12.77 8.56
CA GLY A 92 2.24 11.95 9.39
C GLY A 92 1.82 10.62 8.76
N TRP A 93 2.21 10.34 7.51
CA TRP A 93 2.00 9.04 6.87
C TRP A 93 2.83 7.94 7.54
N VAL A 94 2.15 6.86 7.92
CA VAL A 94 2.75 5.59 8.30
C VAL A 94 2.87 4.73 7.05
N LEU A 95 4.09 4.30 6.75
CA LEU A 95 4.38 3.36 5.67
C LEU A 95 4.65 2.01 6.30
N GLU A 96 3.88 1.00 5.94
CA GLU A 96 4.08 -0.39 6.36
C GLU A 96 4.53 -1.20 5.13
N PHE A 97 5.65 -1.91 5.26
CA PHE A 97 6.16 -2.78 4.22
C PHE A 97 5.69 -4.20 4.50
N GLN A 98 4.98 -4.81 3.55
CA GLN A 98 4.46 -6.16 3.72
C GLN A 98 5.11 -7.14 2.74
N HIS A 99 5.96 -8.01 3.29
CA HIS A 99 6.49 -9.16 2.58
C HIS A 99 5.65 -10.40 2.88
N SER A 100 5.53 -10.84 4.14
CA SER A 100 4.89 -12.12 4.48
C SER A 100 3.36 -12.10 4.35
N PHE A 101 2.72 -13.27 4.47
CA PHE A 101 1.26 -13.36 4.49
C PHE A 101 0.72 -12.62 5.72
N LEU A 102 -0.18 -11.66 5.48
CA LEU A 102 -0.85 -10.90 6.52
C LEU A 102 -2.30 -11.39 6.63
N LYS A 103 -2.71 -11.79 7.83
CA LYS A 103 -4.08 -12.23 8.05
C LYS A 103 -5.06 -11.10 7.77
N PRO A 104 -6.23 -11.36 7.16
CA PRO A 104 -7.23 -10.33 6.92
C PRO A 104 -7.69 -9.60 8.18
N GLU A 105 -7.80 -10.29 9.34
CA GLU A 105 -8.12 -9.62 10.61
C GLU A 105 -7.04 -8.63 11.03
N GLU A 106 -5.77 -9.04 10.95
CA GLU A 106 -4.64 -8.22 11.35
C GLU A 106 -4.50 -6.98 10.46
N ARG A 107 -4.67 -7.15 9.14
CA ARG A 107 -4.68 -6.03 8.21
C ARG A 107 -5.80 -5.04 8.52
N ARG A 108 -7.01 -5.51 8.81
CA ARG A 108 -8.13 -4.63 9.21
C ARG A 108 -7.82 -3.89 10.51
N ALA A 109 -7.21 -4.57 11.49
CA ALA A 109 -6.81 -3.95 12.74
C ALA A 109 -5.78 -2.83 12.51
N ARG A 110 -4.73 -3.09 11.72
CA ARG A 110 -3.73 -2.08 11.32
C ARG A 110 -4.34 -0.89 10.59
N ASN A 111 -5.24 -1.15 9.64
CA ASN A 111 -5.95 -0.10 8.89
C ASN A 111 -6.84 0.76 9.78
N ALA A 112 -7.41 0.21 10.84
CA ALA A 112 -8.23 0.96 11.78
C ALA A 112 -7.40 1.73 12.82
N PHE A 113 -6.19 1.25 13.09
CA PHE A 113 -5.29 1.83 14.08
C PHE A 113 -4.57 3.08 13.55
N TYR A 114 -4.10 3.06 12.31
CA TYR A 114 -3.40 4.18 11.68
C TYR A 114 -4.34 5.05 10.84
N GLU A 115 -4.41 6.36 11.14
CA GLU A 115 -5.24 7.31 10.38
C GLU A 115 -4.70 7.53 8.95
N LYS A 116 -3.39 7.72 8.80
CA LYS A 116 -2.69 7.89 7.52
C LYS A 116 -1.78 6.70 7.29
N LEU A 117 -2.30 5.67 6.63
CA LEU A 117 -1.57 4.45 6.33
C LEU A 117 -1.32 4.29 4.83
N ILE A 118 -0.13 3.82 4.47
CA ILE A 118 0.18 3.33 3.13
C ILE A 118 0.77 1.94 3.28
N TRP A 119 0.25 1.00 2.50
CA TRP A 119 0.89 -0.29 2.34
C TRP A 119 1.82 -0.25 1.14
N VAL A 120 3.04 -0.74 1.33
CA VAL A 120 3.93 -1.10 0.23
C VAL A 120 4.12 -2.61 0.30
N VAL A 121 3.72 -3.31 -0.75
CA VAL A 121 3.58 -4.77 -0.76
C VAL A 121 4.58 -5.36 -1.73
N ASN A 122 5.29 -6.40 -1.29
CA ASN A 122 6.18 -7.15 -2.17
C ASN A 122 5.37 -8.00 -3.16
N GLY A 123 5.30 -7.55 -4.42
CA GLY A 123 4.59 -8.22 -5.51
C GLY A 123 5.33 -9.43 -6.09
N VAL A 124 6.60 -9.63 -5.76
CA VAL A 124 7.40 -10.77 -6.25
C VAL A 124 7.46 -11.95 -5.27
N ARG A 125 6.85 -11.83 -4.08
CA ARG A 125 6.82 -12.90 -3.07
C ARG A 125 6.29 -14.23 -3.60
N ARG A 126 5.17 -14.19 -4.33
CA ARG A 126 4.57 -15.40 -4.93
C ARG A 126 4.90 -15.42 -6.42
N MET A 127 5.42 -16.56 -6.86
CA MET A 127 5.89 -16.78 -8.25
C MET A 127 4.89 -16.36 -9.34
N ARG A 128 3.57 -16.47 -9.07
CA ARG A 128 2.52 -16.18 -10.06
C ARG A 128 1.98 -14.76 -10.01
N ASP A 129 2.26 -14.00 -8.95
CA ASP A 129 1.61 -12.71 -8.71
C ASP A 129 1.93 -11.72 -9.83
N LYS A 130 3.22 -11.56 -10.15
CA LYS A 130 3.68 -10.69 -11.25
C LYS A 130 3.02 -11.04 -12.58
N THR A 131 3.09 -12.31 -12.99
CA THR A 131 2.53 -12.76 -14.27
C THR A 131 1.01 -12.57 -14.35
N GLN A 132 0.27 -12.90 -13.27
CA GLN A 132 -1.19 -12.71 -13.24
C GLN A 132 -1.57 -11.23 -13.28
N PHE A 133 -0.84 -10.41 -12.52
CA PHE A 133 -1.07 -8.97 -12.44
C PHE A 133 -0.87 -8.28 -13.81
N PHE A 134 0.27 -8.51 -14.46
CA PHE A 134 0.55 -7.89 -15.75
C PHE A 134 -0.33 -8.44 -16.88
N LYS A 135 -0.68 -9.74 -16.85
CA LYS A 135 -1.67 -10.29 -17.79
C LYS A 135 -3.00 -9.51 -17.70
N LEU A 136 -3.52 -9.34 -16.49
CA LEU A 136 -4.74 -8.58 -16.24
C LEU A 136 -4.61 -7.11 -16.70
N LEU A 137 -3.48 -6.44 -16.43
CA LEU A 137 -3.27 -5.07 -16.90
C LEU A 137 -3.25 -4.97 -18.43
N HIS A 138 -2.67 -5.95 -19.14
CA HIS A 138 -2.62 -5.96 -20.60
C HIS A 138 -3.99 -6.18 -21.24
N GLU A 139 -4.83 -7.03 -20.64
CA GLU A 139 -6.19 -7.33 -21.13
C GLU A 139 -7.16 -6.15 -20.93
N MET A 140 -6.90 -5.27 -19.95
CA MET A 140 -7.76 -4.14 -19.63
C MET A 140 -7.31 -2.85 -20.32
N ASN A 141 -8.16 -2.26 -21.15
CA ASN A 141 -7.88 -0.96 -21.76
C ASN A 141 -7.69 0.15 -20.69
N PRO A 142 -6.68 1.04 -20.85
CA PRO A 142 -6.50 2.15 -19.94
C PRO A 142 -7.70 3.08 -19.98
N ILE A 143 -8.11 3.56 -18.80
CA ILE A 143 -9.13 4.59 -18.70
C ILE A 143 -8.56 6.00 -18.85
N SER A 144 -7.26 6.13 -18.60
CA SER A 144 -6.43 7.30 -18.83
C SER A 144 -5.00 6.83 -19.14
N THR A 145 -4.32 7.51 -20.05
CA THR A 145 -2.90 7.29 -20.37
C THR A 145 -1.98 8.29 -19.65
N ASN A 146 -2.51 9.37 -19.08
CA ASN A 146 -1.74 10.28 -18.25
C ASN A 146 -2.63 10.91 -17.14
N PRO A 147 -2.50 10.46 -15.87
CA PRO A 147 -1.71 9.30 -15.43
C PRO A 147 -2.24 7.99 -16.04
N HIS A 148 -1.39 6.96 -16.07
CA HIS A 148 -1.74 5.62 -16.57
C HIS A 148 -2.66 4.91 -15.57
N ILE A 149 -3.98 5.00 -15.79
CA ILE A 149 -5.00 4.38 -14.93
C ILE A 149 -5.67 3.24 -15.68
N ARG A 150 -5.77 2.07 -15.03
CA ARG A 150 -6.54 0.92 -15.53
C ARG A 150 -7.62 0.54 -14.54
N LYS A 151 -8.83 0.26 -15.04
CA LYS A 151 -9.87 -0.43 -14.28
C LYS A 151 -9.57 -1.93 -14.34
N VAL A 152 -9.59 -2.62 -13.21
CA VAL A 152 -9.26 -4.05 -13.12
C VAL A 152 -10.32 -4.81 -12.33
N TYR A 153 -10.55 -6.08 -12.68
CA TYR A 153 -11.39 -6.97 -11.88
C TYR A 153 -10.54 -7.61 -10.77
N LEU A 154 -10.92 -7.39 -9.52
CA LEU A 154 -10.07 -7.72 -8.37
C LEU A 154 -9.94 -9.23 -8.19
N ASP A 155 -11.00 -9.99 -8.48
CA ASP A 155 -11.04 -11.45 -8.35
C ASP A 155 -10.17 -12.20 -9.36
N GLU A 156 -9.73 -11.54 -10.44
CA GLU A 156 -8.90 -12.16 -11.49
C GLU A 156 -7.40 -12.19 -11.13
N CYS A 157 -7.00 -11.50 -10.06
CA CYS A 157 -5.62 -11.50 -9.56
C CYS A 157 -5.62 -11.69 -8.03
N ALA A 158 -5.01 -12.77 -7.56
CA ALA A 158 -4.98 -13.11 -6.13
C ALA A 158 -4.37 -11.99 -5.27
N LEU A 159 -3.33 -11.31 -5.78
CA LEU A 159 -2.69 -10.17 -5.11
C LEU A 159 -3.65 -8.99 -4.98
N LEU A 160 -4.37 -8.63 -6.05
CA LEU A 160 -5.34 -7.53 -6.00
C LEU A 160 -6.54 -7.87 -5.11
N LYS A 161 -7.07 -9.09 -5.22
CA LYS A 161 -8.13 -9.59 -4.35
C LYS A 161 -7.73 -9.52 -2.89
N GLU A 162 -6.53 -10.00 -2.58
CA GLU A 162 -5.97 -9.97 -1.23
C GLU A 162 -5.98 -8.54 -0.72
N TRP A 163 -5.46 -7.57 -1.45
CA TRP A 163 -5.33 -6.17 -1.00
C TRP A 163 -6.51 -5.25 -1.30
N SER A 164 -7.64 -5.80 -1.77
CA SER A 164 -8.86 -5.05 -2.05
C SER A 164 -9.67 -4.71 -0.79
N GLY A 165 -10.62 -3.79 -0.94
CA GLY A 165 -11.56 -3.40 0.13
C GLY A 165 -10.90 -2.65 1.29
N ILE A 166 -9.77 -1.99 1.01
CA ILE A 166 -9.01 -1.20 1.97
C ILE A 166 -9.23 0.28 1.68
N HIS A 167 -9.42 1.09 2.73
CA HIS A 167 -9.63 2.54 2.63
C HIS A 167 -8.33 3.35 2.60
N CYS A 168 -7.21 2.70 2.28
CA CYS A 168 -5.90 3.33 2.18
C CYS A 168 -5.16 2.83 0.93
N PRO A 169 -4.22 3.63 0.37
CA PRO A 169 -3.54 3.27 -0.86
C PRO A 169 -2.59 2.09 -0.63
N VAL A 170 -2.58 1.16 -1.59
CA VAL A 170 -1.68 0.01 -1.58
C VAL A 170 -0.77 0.08 -2.79
N PHE A 171 0.52 0.27 -2.57
CA PHE A 171 1.55 0.26 -3.60
C PHE A 171 2.14 -1.15 -3.70
N ILE A 172 2.11 -1.72 -4.90
CA ILE A 172 2.71 -3.03 -5.17
C ILE A 172 4.06 -2.79 -5.84
N ASP A 173 5.11 -3.34 -5.23
CA ASP A 173 6.49 -3.30 -5.73
C ASP A 173 6.83 -4.62 -6.42
N PHE A 174 7.07 -4.57 -7.74
CA PHE A 174 7.56 -5.72 -8.52
C PHE A 174 9.08 -5.67 -8.75
N GLU A 175 9.79 -4.86 -7.96
CA GLU A 175 11.23 -4.58 -8.08
C GLU A 175 11.59 -3.93 -9.42
N GLU A 176 10.73 -3.02 -9.87
CA GLU A 176 10.86 -2.23 -11.10
C GLU A 176 10.90 -0.72 -10.77
N ASP A 177 11.04 0.11 -11.79
CA ASP A 177 11.08 1.57 -11.65
C ASP A 177 9.75 2.16 -11.19
N ASP A 178 8.64 1.50 -11.54
CA ASP A 178 7.29 1.91 -11.19
C ASP A 178 6.71 1.01 -10.08
N LEU A 179 5.99 1.66 -9.18
CA LEU A 179 5.05 1.02 -8.27
C LEU A 179 3.67 1.00 -8.90
N TRP A 180 2.85 0.03 -8.50
CA TRP A 180 1.45 -0.02 -8.92
C TRP A 180 0.54 0.28 -7.73
N CYS A 181 -0.05 1.46 -7.73
CA CYS A 181 -0.96 1.91 -6.69
C CYS A 181 -2.38 1.38 -6.96
N LEU A 182 -2.84 0.45 -6.13
CA LEU A 182 -4.26 0.12 -6.01
C LEU A 182 -4.95 1.22 -5.21
N MET A 183 -5.80 1.97 -5.89
CA MET A 183 -6.50 3.13 -5.32
C MET A 183 -7.56 2.69 -4.29
N PRO A 184 -7.73 3.43 -3.19
CA PRO A 184 -8.80 3.19 -2.23
C PRO A 184 -10.17 3.19 -2.91
N THR A 185 -10.98 2.16 -2.68
CA THR A 185 -12.32 2.05 -3.27
C THR A 185 -13.26 1.33 -2.33
N ASN A 186 -14.55 1.72 -2.37
CA ASN A 186 -15.63 1.03 -1.65
C ASN A 186 -16.18 -0.17 -2.45
N GLN A 187 -15.58 -0.50 -3.59
CA GLN A 187 -15.99 -1.57 -4.49
C GLN A 187 -15.18 -2.84 -4.23
N ASN A 188 -15.86 -3.99 -4.19
CA ASN A 188 -15.21 -5.28 -3.96
C ASN A 188 -14.98 -6.09 -5.25
N MET A 189 -15.69 -5.76 -6.35
CA MET A 189 -15.57 -6.51 -7.61
C MET A 189 -14.49 -5.96 -8.54
N TRP A 190 -14.31 -4.64 -8.56
CA TRP A 190 -13.35 -3.97 -9.43
C TRP A 190 -12.64 -2.85 -8.67
N GLY A 191 -11.44 -2.51 -9.13
CA GLY A 191 -10.62 -1.43 -8.59
C GLY A 191 -9.92 -0.62 -9.68
N TYR A 192 -9.15 0.37 -9.27
CA TYR A 192 -8.29 1.15 -10.15
C TYR A 192 -6.84 1.00 -9.74
N VAL A 193 -6.01 0.73 -10.73
CA VAL A 193 -4.57 0.65 -10.56
C VAL A 193 -3.93 1.78 -11.34
N VAL A 194 -2.99 2.48 -10.71
CA VAL A 194 -2.24 3.60 -11.27
C VAL A 194 -0.76 3.27 -11.22
N ALA A 195 -0.05 3.41 -12.35
CA ALA A 195 1.42 3.36 -12.33
C ALA A 195 1.96 4.64 -11.65
N PHE A 196 2.89 4.47 -10.72
CA PHE A 196 3.46 5.55 -9.92
C PHE A 196 4.97 5.38 -9.82
N PRO A 197 5.79 6.32 -10.31
CA PRO A 197 7.23 6.16 -10.27
C PRO A 197 7.77 6.00 -8.85
N ARG A 198 8.57 4.95 -8.62
CA ARG A 198 9.11 4.62 -7.29
C ARG A 198 9.92 5.78 -6.71
N HIS A 199 10.71 6.44 -7.53
CA HIS A 199 11.54 7.57 -7.10
C HIS A 199 10.68 8.77 -6.67
N GLU A 200 9.56 9.05 -7.36
CA GLU A 200 8.62 10.10 -6.93
C GLU A 200 7.96 9.71 -5.61
N PHE A 201 7.58 8.44 -5.42
CA PHE A 201 6.97 7.97 -4.17
C PHE A 201 7.91 8.22 -2.99
N ILE A 202 9.17 7.82 -3.14
CA ILE A 202 10.21 8.05 -2.12
C ILE A 202 10.42 9.55 -1.89
N ALA A 203 10.47 10.35 -2.95
CA ALA A 203 10.67 11.80 -2.85
C ALA A 203 9.51 12.48 -2.11
N PHE A 204 8.24 12.14 -2.43
CA PHE A 204 7.08 12.67 -1.73
C PHE A 204 7.15 12.40 -0.22
N HIS A 205 7.57 11.18 0.15
CA HIS A 205 7.58 10.75 1.55
C HIS A 205 8.85 11.11 2.31
N ASN A 206 9.87 11.67 1.64
CA ASN A 206 11.05 12.27 2.27
C ASN A 206 10.93 13.79 2.50
N LYS A 207 9.84 14.42 2.03
CA LYS A 207 9.59 15.85 2.24
C LYS A 207 9.15 16.14 3.69
N GLY A 208 9.56 17.29 4.21
CA GLY A 208 9.13 17.83 5.49
C GLY A 208 7.64 18.21 5.54
N ALA A 209 7.11 18.46 6.73
CA ALA A 209 5.69 18.69 6.99
C ALA A 209 5.12 19.93 6.25
N ASP A 210 5.91 20.99 6.09
CA ASP A 210 5.46 22.30 5.57
C ASP A 210 5.58 22.46 4.04
N GLN A 211 5.83 21.37 3.32
CA GLN A 211 6.05 21.42 1.87
C GLN A 211 4.72 21.54 1.11
N VAL A 212 4.64 22.53 0.21
CA VAL A 212 3.45 22.88 -0.62
C VAL A 212 3.03 21.76 -1.59
N GLN A 213 3.90 20.77 -1.84
CA GLN A 213 3.60 19.59 -2.64
C GLN A 213 3.78 18.33 -1.82
N ASN A 214 2.84 18.10 -0.90
CA ASN A 214 2.77 16.92 -0.04
C ASN A 214 2.06 15.75 -0.75
N PHE A 215 2.13 14.57 -0.15
CA PHE A 215 1.52 13.36 -0.72
C PHE A 215 -0.02 13.38 -0.66
N ASP A 216 -0.61 14.01 0.36
CA ASP A 216 -2.07 14.19 0.46
C ASP A 216 -2.65 14.90 -0.78
N ASP A 217 -2.01 15.99 -1.22
CA ASP A 217 -2.40 16.74 -2.41
C ASP A 217 -2.27 15.91 -3.68
N CYS A 218 -1.21 15.11 -3.78
CA CYS A 218 -1.02 14.18 -4.90
C CYS A 218 -2.16 13.15 -4.96
N LEU A 219 -2.45 12.50 -3.84
CA LEU A 219 -3.50 11.49 -3.72
C LEU A 219 -4.89 12.09 -3.98
N ASN A 220 -5.17 13.29 -3.45
CA ASN A 220 -6.41 14.02 -3.65
C ASN A 220 -6.62 14.41 -5.12
N LYS A 221 -5.56 14.85 -5.82
CA LYS A 221 -5.60 15.13 -7.26
C LYS A 221 -5.89 13.87 -8.06
N LEU A 222 -5.23 12.76 -7.76
CA LEU A 222 -5.47 11.46 -8.41
C LEU A 222 -6.92 10.99 -8.21
N ASN A 223 -7.43 11.06 -6.98
CA ASN A 223 -8.82 10.71 -6.67
C ASN A 223 -9.83 11.60 -7.40
N SER A 224 -9.59 12.91 -7.41
CA SER A 224 -10.46 13.89 -8.09
C SER A 224 -10.48 13.65 -9.60
N PHE A 225 -9.32 13.39 -10.19
CA PHE A 225 -9.18 13.08 -11.61
C PHE A 225 -9.89 11.77 -11.98
N LEU A 226 -9.72 10.72 -11.17
CA LEU A 226 -10.43 9.46 -11.35
C LEU A 226 -11.95 9.68 -11.31
N ASN A 227 -12.46 10.37 -10.28
CA ASN A 227 -13.90 10.67 -10.16
C ASN A 227 -14.44 11.43 -11.37
N LEU A 228 -13.67 12.36 -11.93
CA LEU A 228 -14.04 13.08 -13.14
C LEU A 228 -14.19 12.14 -14.35
N ILE A 229 -13.23 11.24 -14.57
CA ILE A 229 -13.30 10.25 -15.66
C ILE A 229 -14.54 9.37 -15.51
N LEU A 230 -14.84 8.92 -14.30
CA LEU A 230 -15.99 8.05 -14.04
C LEU A 230 -17.31 8.76 -14.29
N LYS A 231 -17.43 10.01 -13.86
CA LYS A 231 -18.62 10.84 -14.12
C LYS A 231 -18.82 11.05 -15.63
N GLN A 232 -17.75 11.34 -16.38
CA GLN A 232 -17.83 11.51 -17.83
C GLN A 232 -18.26 10.22 -18.54
N ARG A 233 -17.71 9.07 -18.15
CA ARG A 233 -18.07 7.76 -18.71
C ARG A 233 -19.52 7.38 -18.42
N LEU A 234 -20.02 7.65 -17.20
CA LEU A 234 -21.41 7.39 -16.84
C LEU A 234 -22.36 8.20 -17.73
N ILE A 235 -22.11 9.51 -17.88
CA ILE A 235 -22.89 10.39 -18.76
C ILE A 235 -22.87 9.87 -20.21
N GLN A 236 -21.71 9.41 -20.69
CA GLN A 236 -21.59 8.86 -22.05
C GLN A 236 -22.38 7.55 -22.22
N GLN A 237 -22.37 6.67 -21.22
CA GLN A 237 -23.17 5.44 -21.23
C GLN A 237 -24.67 5.73 -21.22
N GLU A 238 -25.13 6.65 -20.39
CA GLU A 238 -26.53 7.09 -20.35
C GLU A 238 -26.98 7.68 -21.69
N ARG A 239 -26.15 8.55 -22.29
CA ARG A 239 -26.42 9.11 -23.63
C ARG A 239 -26.52 8.02 -24.69
N SER A 240 -25.58 7.06 -24.71
CA SER A 240 -25.60 5.94 -25.65
C SER A 240 -26.82 5.03 -25.46
N ALA A 241 -27.20 4.75 -24.20
CA ALA A 241 -28.38 3.95 -23.89
C ALA A 241 -29.69 4.65 -24.31
N LEU A 242 -29.80 5.96 -24.08
CA LEU A 242 -30.93 6.77 -24.53
C LEU A 242 -31.03 6.78 -26.05
N GLN A 243 -29.92 6.98 -26.77
CA GLN A 243 -29.88 6.90 -28.22
C GLN A 243 -30.31 5.52 -28.73
N ALA A 244 -29.75 4.44 -28.19
CA ALA A 244 -30.12 3.07 -28.54
C ALA A 244 -31.62 2.79 -28.29
N SER A 245 -32.19 3.29 -27.18
CA SER A 245 -33.61 3.16 -26.87
C SER A 245 -34.51 3.94 -27.85
N SER A 246 -34.06 5.10 -28.32
CA SER A 246 -34.75 5.93 -29.32
C SER A 246 -34.74 5.25 -30.69
N PHE A 247 -33.59 4.74 -31.12
CA PHE A 247 -33.46 3.94 -32.34
C PHE A 247 -34.37 2.71 -32.31
N ARG A 248 -34.40 1.96 -31.20
CA ARG A 248 -35.27 0.79 -31.05
C ARG A 248 -36.75 1.15 -31.11
N ARG A 249 -37.18 2.24 -30.47
CA ARG A 249 -38.57 2.75 -30.56
C ARG A 249 -38.95 3.17 -31.97
N ASN A 250 -38.07 3.89 -32.66
CA ASN A 250 -38.32 4.33 -34.04
C ASN A 250 -38.35 3.16 -35.03
N PHE A 251 -37.53 2.13 -34.82
CA PHE A 251 -37.54 0.91 -35.61
C PHE A 251 -38.86 0.13 -35.46
N LEU A 252 -39.31 -0.09 -34.22
CA LEU A 252 -40.60 -0.77 -33.95
C LEU A 252 -41.78 0.02 -34.54
N ARG A 253 -41.77 1.36 -34.42
CA ARG A 253 -42.81 2.22 -35.00
C ARG A 253 -42.86 2.08 -36.53
N LYS A 254 -41.71 2.06 -37.21
CA LYS A 254 -41.65 1.84 -38.68
C LYS A 254 -42.14 0.45 -39.11
N GLN A 255 -42.02 -0.59 -38.27
CA GLN A 255 -42.58 -1.91 -38.56
C GLN A 255 -44.11 -1.95 -38.38
N SER A 256 -44.67 -1.23 -37.40
CA SER A 256 -46.13 -1.17 -37.18
C SER A 256 -46.92 -0.40 -38.26
N PHE A 257 -46.25 0.43 -39.08
CA PHE A 257 -46.87 1.15 -40.20
C PHE A 257 -46.75 0.41 -41.56
N ARG A 258 -46.25 -0.84 -41.56
CA ARG A 258 -46.10 -1.69 -42.77
C ARG A 258 -47.07 -2.88 -42.81
N LEU A 259 -48.10 -2.89 -41.95
CA LEU A 259 -49.26 -3.77 -42.01
C LEU A 259 -50.48 -2.92 -42.38
#